data_AF-A0A960AD55-F1
#
_entry.id   AF-A0A960AD55-F1
#
_cell.length_a   1.000
_cell.length_b   1.000
_cell.length_c   1.000
_cell.angle_alpha   90.00
_cell.angle_beta   90.00
_cell.angle_gamma   90.00
#
_symmetry.space_group_name_H-M   'P 1'
#
loop_
_entity.id
_entity.type
_entity.pdbx_description
1 polymer ?
#
loop_
_entity_poly.entity_id
_entity_poly.type
_entity_poly.pdbx_seq_one_letter_code
_entity_poly.pdbx_strand_id
1 'polypeptide(L)'
;MSDLYQGFTSSTIGKQVTRLLGLPQPARLERYADGDPLVDGTVAVGGRGRLAESLVGILDSLGIAAVTDTTGDDSFKGLVLDATGLASSDQLVELRDFFTPLLRRLDTCPRVVVIGTPPELVKGEERVAQRALEGFTRSLGKEIGRGGTVQLVYVAEGAEGAVHSTLAFLLSPKSAYVSGQVVRIGAHGSTDAGEVGDWLRPLAGRVAMVTGASRGIGEQIARVLHRDGATV
;
A
#
# COMPACT_ATOMS: atom_id res chain seq x y z
N MET A 1 -16.36 19.34 -8.20
CA MET A 1 -15.83 20.01 -9.41
C MET A 1 -15.43 18.95 -10.41
N SER A 2 -16.00 18.96 -11.61
CA SER A 2 -15.51 18.14 -12.71
C SER A 2 -14.14 18.68 -13.14
N ASP A 3 -13.09 17.89 -12.99
CA ASP A 3 -11.75 18.26 -13.47
C ASP A 3 -11.75 18.20 -15.01
N LEU A 4 -12.04 19.34 -15.64
CA LEU A 4 -12.09 19.50 -17.10
C LEU A 4 -10.74 19.19 -17.75
N TYR A 5 -9.63 19.44 -17.05
CA TYR A 5 -8.28 19.16 -17.53
C TYR A 5 -8.02 17.65 -17.52
N GLN A 6 -8.34 16.96 -16.43
CA GLN A 6 -8.24 15.50 -16.38
C GLN A 6 -9.18 14.82 -17.39
N GLY A 7 -10.38 15.37 -17.58
CA GLY A 7 -11.32 14.92 -18.62
C GLY A 7 -10.75 15.05 -20.03
N PHE A 8 -10.15 16.21 -20.36
CA PHE A 8 -9.51 16.41 -21.66
C PHE A 8 -8.29 15.51 -21.84
N THR A 9 -7.35 15.51 -20.89
CA THR A 9 -6.10 14.73 -20.97
C THR A 9 -6.32 13.21 -20.97
N SER A 10 -7.46 12.72 -20.48
CA SER A 10 -7.82 11.30 -20.54
C SER A 10 -8.51 10.89 -21.86
N SER A 11 -9.00 11.84 -22.66
CA SER A 11 -9.59 11.60 -23.99
C SER A 11 -8.55 11.23 -25.05
N THR A 12 -8.97 10.58 -26.14
CA THR A 12 -8.07 10.14 -27.22
C THR A 12 -7.30 11.31 -27.86
N ILE A 13 -7.99 12.41 -28.17
CA ILE A 13 -7.36 13.61 -28.76
C ILE A 13 -6.47 14.31 -27.74
N GLY A 14 -6.96 14.47 -26.50
CA GLY A 14 -6.18 15.13 -25.46
C GLY A 14 -4.89 14.38 -25.12
N LYS A 15 -4.89 13.03 -25.12
CA LYS A 15 -3.67 12.21 -24.98
C LYS A 15 -2.66 12.47 -26.09
N GLN A 16 -3.11 12.61 -27.34
CA GLN A 16 -2.22 12.89 -28.48
C GLN A 16 -1.60 14.28 -28.36
N VAL A 17 -2.41 15.30 -28.08
CA VAL A 17 -1.95 16.70 -27.95
C VAL A 17 -1.00 16.86 -26.76
N THR A 18 -1.35 16.31 -25.60
CA THR A 18 -0.49 16.41 -24.40
C THR A 18 0.81 15.63 -24.57
N ARG A 19 0.80 14.48 -25.27
CA ARG A 19 2.04 13.74 -25.59
C ARG A 19 2.94 14.53 -26.54
N LEU A 20 2.37 15.18 -27.55
CA LEU A 20 3.11 16.04 -28.49
C LEU A 20 3.73 17.27 -27.78
N LEU A 21 3.03 17.82 -26.79
CA LEU A 21 3.44 19.03 -26.06
C LEU A 21 4.24 18.73 -24.78
N GLY A 22 4.49 17.45 -24.44
CA GLY A 22 5.15 17.05 -23.20
C GLY A 22 4.38 17.43 -21.93
N LEU A 23 3.07 17.61 -22.02
CA LEU A 23 2.23 18.00 -20.89
C LEU A 23 1.95 16.80 -19.97
N PRO A 24 1.84 17.02 -18.64
CA PRO A 24 1.48 15.96 -17.70
C PRO A 24 0.14 15.29 -18.04
N GLN A 25 0.10 13.97 -18.04
CA GLN A 25 -1.13 13.17 -18.15
C GLN A 25 -1.38 12.46 -16.81
N PRO A 26 -2.08 13.09 -15.86
CA PRO A 26 -2.31 12.49 -14.55
C PRO A 26 -3.18 11.24 -14.69
N ALA A 27 -2.73 10.13 -14.09
CA ALA A 27 -3.53 8.91 -14.05
C ALA A 27 -4.85 9.16 -13.29
N ARG A 28 -5.94 8.58 -13.78
CA ARG A 28 -7.20 8.53 -13.03
C ARG A 28 -7.03 7.51 -11.91
N LEU A 29 -6.97 7.98 -10.67
CA LEU A 29 -6.77 7.13 -9.51
C LEU A 29 -8.03 6.32 -9.21
N GLU A 30 -7.85 5.02 -9.08
CA GLU A 30 -8.85 4.11 -8.55
C GLU A 30 -9.12 4.45 -7.09
N ARG A 31 -10.40 4.53 -6.71
CA ARG A 31 -10.85 4.78 -5.34
C ARG A 31 -11.94 3.78 -4.99
N TYR A 32 -11.96 3.40 -3.72
CA TYR A 32 -12.85 2.37 -3.21
C TYR A 32 -14.32 2.80 -3.31
N ALA A 33 -15.16 1.97 -3.93
CA ALA A 33 -16.61 2.01 -3.81
C ALA A 33 -17.10 0.95 -2.81
N ASP A 34 -18.27 1.21 -2.19
CA ASP A 34 -18.86 0.27 -1.24
C ASP A 34 -19.19 -1.07 -1.92
N GLY A 35 -18.70 -2.17 -1.37
CA GLY A 35 -18.83 -3.51 -1.92
C GLY A 35 -17.69 -3.98 -2.84
N ASP A 36 -16.77 -3.10 -3.23
CA ASP A 36 -15.58 -3.51 -4.00
C ASP A 36 -14.67 -4.43 -3.16
N PRO A 37 -13.97 -5.41 -3.78
CA PRO A 37 -12.93 -6.15 -3.07
C PRO A 37 -11.80 -5.22 -2.61
N LEU A 38 -11.03 -5.65 -1.61
CA LEU A 38 -9.86 -4.88 -1.17
C LEU A 38 -8.84 -4.71 -2.30
N VAL A 39 -8.65 -5.74 -3.13
CA VAL A 39 -7.73 -5.72 -4.28
C VAL A 39 -8.42 -6.38 -5.46
N ASP A 40 -8.50 -5.67 -6.58
CA ASP A 40 -8.89 -6.23 -7.88
C ASP A 40 -7.61 -6.61 -8.66
N GLY A 41 -7.22 -7.88 -8.54
CA GLY A 41 -6.02 -8.46 -9.17
C GLY A 41 -5.08 -9.16 -8.16
N THR A 42 -3.95 -9.65 -8.67
CA THR A 42 -3.01 -10.48 -7.90
C THR A 42 -1.89 -9.66 -7.27
N VAL A 43 -1.49 -10.01 -6.04
CA VAL A 43 -0.33 -9.45 -5.34
C VAL A 43 0.85 -10.43 -5.39
N ALA A 44 1.98 -10.02 -5.93
CA ALA A 44 3.21 -10.81 -5.79
C ALA A 44 3.85 -10.54 -4.43
N VAL A 45 4.22 -11.60 -3.72
CA VAL A 45 4.91 -11.52 -2.43
C VAL A 45 6.30 -12.13 -2.53
N GLY A 46 7.26 -11.58 -1.79
CA GLY A 46 8.59 -12.14 -1.74
C GLY A 46 9.44 -11.56 -0.61
N GLY A 47 10.75 -11.78 -0.72
CA GLY A 47 11.72 -11.34 0.27
C GLY A 47 12.01 -12.41 1.30
N ARG A 48 12.62 -11.98 2.40
CA ARG A 48 13.02 -12.84 3.50
C ARG A 48 12.85 -12.12 4.83
N GLY A 49 12.43 -12.87 5.83
CA GLY A 49 12.21 -12.31 7.15
C GLY A 49 11.13 -13.03 7.92
N ARG A 50 10.62 -12.36 8.96
CA ARG A 50 9.67 -12.91 9.93
C ARG A 50 8.27 -13.11 9.35
N LEU A 51 7.94 -12.43 8.25
CA LEU A 51 6.60 -12.43 7.64
C LEU A 51 6.56 -13.16 6.30
N ALA A 52 7.70 -13.43 5.66
CA ALA A 52 7.78 -13.97 4.30
C ALA A 52 6.91 -15.22 4.09
N GLU A 53 6.94 -16.19 5.00
CA GLU A 53 6.16 -17.44 4.90
C GLU A 53 4.67 -17.24 5.20
N SER A 54 4.31 -16.26 6.04
CA SER A 54 2.94 -16.02 6.46
C SER A 54 2.19 -15.02 5.56
N LEU A 55 2.89 -14.22 4.74
CA LEU A 55 2.30 -13.16 3.93
C LEU A 55 1.17 -13.66 3.01
N VAL A 56 1.33 -14.81 2.36
CA VAL A 56 0.27 -15.37 1.51
C VAL A 56 -0.98 -15.67 2.34
N GLY A 57 -0.83 -16.32 3.49
CA GLY A 57 -1.95 -16.63 4.38
C GLY A 57 -2.60 -15.39 5.00
N ILE A 58 -1.80 -14.37 5.34
CA ILE A 58 -2.28 -13.07 5.82
C ILE A 58 -3.15 -12.41 4.74
N LEU A 59 -2.67 -12.36 3.50
CA LEU A 59 -3.42 -11.76 2.39
C LEU A 59 -4.67 -12.57 2.02
N ASP A 60 -4.59 -13.91 2.06
CA ASP A 60 -5.75 -14.78 1.85
C ASP A 60 -6.85 -14.55 2.89
N SER A 61 -6.49 -14.35 4.17
CA SER A 61 -7.45 -13.99 5.23
C SER A 61 -8.16 -12.64 4.99
N LEU A 62 -7.58 -11.78 4.17
CA LEU A 62 -8.15 -10.50 3.72
C LEU A 62 -8.93 -10.63 2.41
N GLY A 63 -9.01 -11.82 1.82
CA GLY A 63 -9.60 -12.06 0.50
C GLY A 63 -8.76 -11.50 -0.65
N ILE A 64 -7.45 -11.35 -0.45
CA ILE A 64 -6.51 -10.82 -1.45
C ILE A 64 -5.73 -11.98 -2.07
N ALA A 65 -5.88 -12.16 -3.38
CA ALA A 65 -5.12 -13.17 -4.13
C ALA A 65 -3.62 -12.82 -4.12
N ALA A 66 -2.78 -13.73 -3.63
CA ALA A 66 -1.35 -13.54 -3.51
C ALA A 66 -0.54 -14.75 -3.98
N VAL A 67 0.60 -14.50 -4.62
CA VAL A 67 1.50 -15.55 -5.14
C VAL A 67 2.96 -15.24 -4.80
N THR A 68 3.73 -16.28 -4.50
CA THR A 68 5.20 -16.20 -4.34
C THR A 68 5.92 -16.52 -5.65
N ASP A 69 5.36 -17.43 -6.45
CA ASP A 69 5.89 -17.76 -7.77
C ASP A 69 5.46 -16.70 -8.78
N THR A 70 6.46 -15.94 -9.26
CA THR A 70 6.27 -14.92 -10.29
C THR A 70 6.79 -15.37 -11.65
N THR A 71 7.06 -16.66 -11.85
CA THR A 71 7.43 -17.21 -13.16
C THR A 71 6.29 -16.98 -14.16
N GLY A 72 6.63 -16.72 -15.42
CA GLY A 72 5.67 -16.36 -16.46
C GLY A 72 5.43 -14.85 -16.61
N ASP A 73 4.36 -14.51 -17.33
CA ASP A 73 4.10 -13.16 -17.87
C ASP A 73 2.89 -12.46 -17.22
N ASP A 74 2.34 -13.01 -16.13
CA ASP A 74 1.17 -12.45 -15.46
C ASP A 74 1.40 -11.02 -14.96
N SER A 75 0.35 -10.19 -14.97
CA SER A 75 0.38 -8.85 -14.39
C SER A 75 0.01 -8.86 -12.91
N PHE A 76 0.47 -7.84 -12.18
CA PHE A 76 0.23 -7.71 -10.75
C PHE A 76 -0.40 -6.37 -10.38
N LYS A 77 -1.37 -6.44 -9.46
CA LYS A 77 -1.97 -5.26 -8.84
C LYS A 77 -1.11 -4.70 -7.71
N GLY A 78 -0.31 -5.54 -7.07
CA GLY A 78 0.59 -5.09 -6.02
C GLY A 78 1.80 -5.99 -5.82
N LEU A 79 2.81 -5.44 -5.15
CA LEU A 79 4.04 -6.11 -4.77
C LEU A 79 4.27 -5.91 -3.27
N VAL A 80 4.49 -6.99 -2.53
CA VAL A 80 4.85 -6.94 -1.12
C VAL A 80 6.18 -7.64 -0.92
N LEU A 81 7.16 -6.91 -0.38
CA LEU A 81 8.46 -7.47 -0.03
C LEU A 81 8.63 -7.48 1.49
N ASP A 82 8.85 -8.64 2.07
CA ASP A 82 9.39 -8.75 3.42
C ASP A 82 10.91 -8.53 3.39
N ALA A 83 11.34 -7.39 3.94
CA ALA A 83 12.72 -6.99 4.11
C ALA A 83 13.14 -6.98 5.58
N THR A 84 12.34 -7.56 6.50
CA THR A 84 12.69 -7.66 7.93
C THR A 84 13.95 -8.47 8.16
N GLY A 85 14.31 -9.38 7.25
CA GLY A 85 15.55 -10.16 7.27
C GLY A 85 16.77 -9.53 6.59
N LEU A 86 16.72 -8.24 6.23
CA LEU A 86 17.89 -7.52 5.69
C LEU A 86 18.71 -6.92 6.85
N ALA A 87 19.86 -7.53 7.13
CA ALA A 87 20.74 -7.25 8.26
C ALA A 87 22.01 -6.45 7.90
N SER A 88 22.31 -6.22 6.61
CA SER A 88 23.44 -5.40 6.19
C SER A 88 23.21 -4.72 4.83
N SER A 89 24.03 -3.72 4.49
CA SER A 89 23.88 -2.96 3.23
C SER A 89 24.07 -3.80 1.98
N ASP A 90 24.93 -4.83 2.02
CA ASP A 90 25.19 -5.71 0.87
C ASP A 90 23.94 -6.50 0.46
N GLN A 91 23.03 -6.71 1.41
CA GLN A 91 21.77 -7.42 1.21
C GLN A 91 20.67 -6.54 0.60
N LEU A 92 20.84 -5.21 0.52
CA LEU A 92 19.88 -4.32 -0.13
C LEU A 92 19.72 -4.60 -1.63
N VAL A 93 20.64 -5.37 -2.22
CA VAL A 93 20.52 -5.89 -3.59
C VAL A 93 19.21 -6.68 -3.82
N GLU A 94 18.65 -7.30 -2.78
CA GLU A 94 17.39 -8.04 -2.85
C GLU A 94 16.19 -7.16 -3.22
N LEU A 95 16.22 -5.86 -2.87
CA LEU A 95 15.21 -4.91 -3.32
C LEU A 95 15.19 -4.84 -4.86
N ARG A 96 16.39 -4.71 -5.46
CA ARG A 96 16.51 -4.65 -6.92
C ARG A 96 16.06 -5.97 -7.54
N ASP A 97 16.54 -7.09 -7.01
CA ASP A 97 16.31 -8.41 -7.59
C ASP A 97 14.84 -8.81 -7.55
N PHE A 98 14.10 -8.42 -6.51
CA PHE A 98 12.66 -8.62 -6.44
C PHE A 98 11.87 -7.63 -7.31
N PHE A 99 12.10 -6.32 -7.18
CA PHE A 99 11.23 -5.34 -7.81
C PHE A 99 11.48 -5.21 -9.32
N THR A 100 12.73 -5.13 -9.76
CA THR A 100 13.11 -4.84 -11.15
C THR A 100 12.41 -5.71 -12.20
N PRO A 101 12.36 -7.05 -12.07
CA PRO A 101 11.67 -7.89 -13.06
C PRO A 101 10.14 -7.70 -13.07
N LEU A 102 9.55 -7.21 -11.97
CA LEU A 102 8.10 -7.11 -11.79
C LEU A 102 7.53 -5.72 -12.11
N LEU A 103 8.34 -4.65 -12.05
CA LEU A 103 7.86 -3.27 -12.24
C LEU A 103 7.15 -3.04 -13.59
N ARG A 104 7.59 -3.70 -14.66
CA ARG A 104 6.97 -3.58 -15.99
C ARG A 104 5.66 -4.37 -16.13
N ARG A 105 5.42 -5.31 -15.20
CA ARG A 105 4.23 -6.18 -15.15
C ARG A 105 3.17 -5.64 -14.19
N LEU A 106 3.39 -4.49 -13.57
CA LEU A 106 2.38 -3.85 -12.73
C LEU A 106 1.21 -3.32 -13.55
N ASP A 107 0.00 -3.39 -12.99
CA ASP A 107 -1.20 -2.81 -13.58
C ASP A 107 -1.27 -1.28 -13.39
N THR A 108 -2.42 -0.67 -13.67
CA THR A 108 -2.67 0.73 -13.29
C THR A 108 -3.02 0.82 -11.81
N CYS A 109 -2.67 1.95 -11.21
CA CYS A 109 -2.79 2.17 -9.77
C CYS A 109 -2.19 1.02 -8.92
N PRO A 110 -0.96 0.55 -9.19
CA PRO A 110 -0.39 -0.55 -8.44
C PRO A 110 -0.05 -0.15 -7.00
N ARG A 111 0.11 -1.14 -6.12
CA ARG A 111 0.46 -0.94 -4.71
C ARG A 111 1.75 -1.66 -4.36
N VAL A 112 2.77 -0.92 -3.96
CA VAL A 112 4.04 -1.50 -3.50
C VAL A 112 4.20 -1.28 -2.01
N VAL A 113 4.46 -2.34 -1.26
CA VAL A 113 4.71 -2.30 0.17
C VAL A 113 6.03 -3.01 0.47
N VAL A 114 6.96 -2.31 1.11
CA VAL A 114 8.15 -2.91 1.70
C VAL A 114 7.91 -3.00 3.21
N ILE A 115 8.14 -4.19 3.78
CA ILE A 115 8.01 -4.42 5.21
C ILE A 115 9.41 -4.52 5.80
N GLY A 116 9.72 -3.74 6.84
CA GLY A 116 11.02 -3.75 7.50
C GLY A 116 10.89 -3.83 9.02
N THR A 117 12.02 -3.89 9.71
CA THR A 117 12.12 -3.80 11.16
C THR A 117 12.42 -2.35 11.57
N PRO A 118 11.75 -1.77 12.59
CA PRO A 118 12.01 -0.41 13.04
C PRO A 118 13.52 -0.18 13.33
N PRO A 119 14.20 0.74 12.63
CA PRO A 119 15.66 0.89 12.73
C PRO A 119 16.16 1.23 14.14
N GLU A 120 15.34 1.91 14.94
CA GLU A 120 15.64 2.24 16.33
C GLU A 120 15.59 1.04 17.30
N LEU A 121 14.98 -0.09 16.91
CA LEU A 121 14.91 -1.30 17.73
C LEU A 121 16.05 -2.30 17.43
N VAL A 122 16.83 -2.05 16.38
CA VAL A 122 17.96 -2.88 15.94
C VAL A 122 19.28 -2.10 16.06
N LYS A 123 20.41 -2.79 15.93
CA LYS A 123 21.75 -2.21 16.14
C LYS A 123 22.68 -2.56 14.97
N GLY A 124 23.84 -1.90 14.93
CA GLY A 124 24.89 -2.20 13.95
C GLY A 124 24.45 -1.96 12.51
N GLU A 125 24.90 -2.84 11.61
CA GLU A 125 24.64 -2.76 10.17
C GLU A 125 23.16 -2.92 9.81
N GLU A 126 22.42 -3.72 10.58
CA GLU A 126 20.98 -3.94 10.35
C GLU A 126 20.20 -2.64 10.47
N ARG A 127 20.53 -1.81 11.48
CA ARG A 127 19.92 -0.48 11.62
C ARG A 127 20.12 0.39 10.37
N VAL A 128 21.29 0.30 9.75
CA VAL A 128 21.60 1.05 8.53
C VAL A 128 20.80 0.50 7.35
N ALA A 129 20.78 -0.82 7.17
CA ALA A 129 20.03 -1.50 6.12
C ALA A 129 18.52 -1.19 6.21
N GLN A 130 17.93 -1.36 7.39
CA GLN A 130 16.51 -1.06 7.63
C GLN A 130 16.20 0.42 7.39
N ARG A 131 17.06 1.34 7.85
CA ARG A 131 16.89 2.78 7.61
C ARG A 131 16.95 3.15 6.13
N ALA A 132 17.76 2.44 5.33
CA ALA A 132 17.93 2.68 3.89
C ALA A 132 16.66 2.38 3.08
N LEU A 133 15.78 1.50 3.58
CA LEU A 133 14.50 1.16 2.93
C LEU A 133 13.62 2.39 2.66
N GLU A 134 13.69 3.42 3.51
CA GLU A 134 12.94 4.66 3.28
C GLU A 134 13.44 5.43 2.06
N GLY A 135 14.76 5.47 1.84
CA GLY A 135 15.33 6.12 0.66
C GLY A 135 14.91 5.39 -0.62
N PHE A 136 14.93 4.05 -0.59
CA PHE A 136 14.46 3.22 -1.70
C PHE A 136 12.97 3.46 -1.99
N THR A 137 12.10 3.30 -0.99
CA THR A 137 10.64 3.41 -1.17
C THR A 137 10.19 4.81 -1.61
N ARG A 138 10.81 5.88 -1.09
CA ARG A 138 10.54 7.26 -1.53
C ARG A 138 10.98 7.52 -2.97
N SER A 139 12.09 6.91 -3.39
CA SER A 139 12.58 7.03 -4.77
C SER A 139 11.69 6.25 -5.73
N LEU A 140 11.39 4.99 -5.39
CA LEU A 140 10.48 4.18 -6.18
C LEU A 140 9.09 4.82 -6.29
N GLY A 141 8.58 5.46 -5.23
CA GLY A 141 7.31 6.19 -5.26
C GLY A 141 7.26 7.33 -6.29
N LYS A 142 8.41 7.87 -6.71
CA LYS A 142 8.52 8.88 -7.78
C LYS A 142 8.65 8.27 -9.17
N GLU A 143 9.01 6.99 -9.25
CA GLU A 143 9.33 6.29 -10.51
C GLU A 143 8.23 5.29 -10.93
N ILE A 144 7.42 4.81 -9.98
CA ILE A 144 6.40 3.77 -10.20
C ILE A 144 5.38 4.13 -11.29
N GLY A 145 5.09 5.42 -11.47
CA GLY A 145 4.17 5.94 -12.49
C GLY A 145 2.75 5.38 -12.36
N ARG A 146 1.92 5.57 -13.41
CA ARG A 146 0.59 4.93 -13.60
C ARG A 146 -0.39 5.04 -12.40
N GLY A 147 -0.25 6.05 -11.55
CA GLY A 147 -1.07 6.21 -10.34
C GLY A 147 -0.72 5.25 -9.20
N GLY A 148 0.45 4.61 -9.27
CA GLY A 148 0.94 3.68 -8.27
C GLY A 148 1.41 4.36 -6.99
N THR A 149 1.38 3.62 -5.90
CA THR A 149 1.83 4.08 -4.59
C THR A 149 2.85 3.12 -4.00
N VAL A 150 3.80 3.66 -3.24
CA VAL A 150 4.88 2.88 -2.62
C VAL A 150 4.97 3.25 -1.16
N GLN A 151 5.03 2.26 -0.28
CA GLN A 151 5.04 2.48 1.17
C GLN A 151 6.08 1.63 1.86
N LEU A 152 6.55 2.14 3.00
CA LEU A 152 7.36 1.39 3.94
C LEU A 152 6.54 1.14 5.21
N VAL A 153 6.45 -0.12 5.63
CA VAL A 153 5.82 -0.51 6.89
C VAL A 153 6.89 -1.12 7.78
N TYR A 154 7.24 -0.43 8.86
CA TYR A 154 8.08 -1.00 9.90
C TYR A 154 7.24 -1.78 10.90
N VAL A 155 7.60 -3.04 11.16
CA VAL A 155 6.90 -3.95 12.07
C VAL A 155 7.86 -4.37 13.17
N ALA A 156 7.58 -3.96 14.41
CA ALA A 156 8.37 -4.39 15.56
C ALA A 156 8.35 -5.92 15.73
N GLU A 157 9.35 -6.45 16.42
CA GLU A 157 9.36 -7.85 16.82
C GLU A 157 8.17 -8.18 17.73
N GLY A 158 7.43 -9.26 17.41
CA GLY A 158 6.21 -9.64 18.11
C GLY A 158 4.92 -8.92 17.64
N ALA A 159 5.01 -8.00 16.67
CA ALA A 159 3.86 -7.25 16.14
C ALA A 159 3.36 -7.76 14.77
N GLU A 160 3.83 -8.93 14.33
CA GLU A 160 3.52 -9.54 13.03
C GLU A 160 2.01 -9.76 12.82
N GLY A 161 1.28 -10.13 13.88
CA GLY A 161 -0.17 -10.31 13.83
C GLY A 161 -0.95 -9.02 13.55
N ALA A 162 -0.34 -7.85 13.79
CA ALA A 162 -0.98 -6.55 13.67
C ALA A 162 -0.90 -5.92 12.26
N VAL A 163 -0.31 -6.61 11.28
CA VAL A 163 -0.12 -6.07 9.92
C VAL A 163 -1.41 -6.01 9.09
N HIS A 164 -2.43 -6.81 9.43
CA HIS A 164 -3.64 -7.02 8.63
C HIS A 164 -4.32 -5.71 8.19
N SER A 165 -4.65 -4.82 9.14
CA SER A 165 -5.35 -3.56 8.83
C SER A 165 -4.53 -2.63 7.95
N THR A 166 -3.21 -2.62 8.14
CA THR A 166 -2.28 -1.79 7.36
C THR A 166 -2.16 -2.33 5.94
N LEU A 167 -2.01 -3.65 5.75
CA LEU A 167 -1.96 -4.26 4.42
C LEU A 167 -3.30 -4.12 3.69
N ALA A 168 -4.43 -4.36 4.37
CA ALA A 168 -5.77 -4.14 3.83
C ALA A 168 -5.97 -2.70 3.33
N PHE A 169 -5.51 -1.71 4.11
CA PHE A 169 -5.58 -0.31 3.69
C PHE A 169 -4.64 -0.02 2.52
N LEU A 170 -3.35 -0.34 2.64
CA LEU A 170 -2.32 0.06 1.69
C LEU A 170 -2.43 -0.64 0.34
N LEU A 171 -2.84 -1.91 0.31
CA LEU A 171 -3.04 -2.66 -0.93
C LEU A 171 -4.35 -2.29 -1.64
N SER A 172 -5.26 -1.58 -0.98
CA SER A 172 -6.55 -1.23 -1.56
C SER A 172 -6.60 0.12 -2.27
N PRO A 173 -7.69 0.40 -3.03
CA PRO A 173 -8.00 1.74 -3.51
C PRO A 173 -8.25 2.77 -2.41
N LYS A 174 -8.41 2.39 -1.14
CA LYS A 174 -8.56 3.32 -0.01
C LYS A 174 -7.29 4.17 0.21
N SER A 175 -6.11 3.65 -0.15
CA SER A 175 -4.81 4.33 -0.03
C SER A 175 -4.40 5.15 -1.26
N ALA A 176 -5.31 5.42 -2.21
CA ALA A 176 -5.00 5.97 -3.53
C ALA A 176 -4.17 7.26 -3.56
N TYR A 177 -4.21 8.06 -2.49
CA TYR A 177 -3.47 9.32 -2.38
C TYR A 177 -2.42 9.32 -1.26
N VAL A 178 -2.04 8.14 -0.77
CA VAL A 178 -0.97 7.94 0.20
C VAL A 178 0.19 7.28 -0.53
N SER A 179 1.35 7.94 -0.62
CA SER A 179 2.54 7.39 -1.28
C SER A 179 3.83 7.97 -0.68
N GLY A 180 4.89 7.18 -0.67
CA GLY A 180 6.20 7.54 -0.11
C GLY A 180 6.15 7.78 1.41
N GLN A 181 5.20 7.15 2.12
CA GLN A 181 5.01 7.29 3.55
C GLN A 181 5.59 6.10 4.30
N VAL A 182 5.82 6.32 5.59
CA VAL A 182 6.33 5.32 6.53
C VAL A 182 5.27 5.07 7.58
N VAL A 183 4.82 3.82 7.71
CA VAL A 183 3.91 3.35 8.76
C VAL A 183 4.73 2.55 9.77
N ARG A 184 4.38 2.64 11.06
CA ARG A 184 5.06 1.94 12.15
C ARG A 184 4.06 1.15 12.97
N ILE A 185 4.27 -0.15 13.09
CA ILE A 185 3.45 -1.10 13.84
C ILE A 185 4.27 -1.63 15.02
N GLY A 186 3.71 -1.62 16.22
CA GLY A 186 4.38 -2.10 17.44
C GLY A 186 5.48 -1.19 18.00
N ALA A 187 5.80 -0.06 17.36
CA ALA A 187 6.89 0.83 17.77
C ALA A 187 6.68 1.51 19.15
N HIS A 188 5.45 1.50 19.66
CA HIS A 188 5.09 2.10 20.95
C HIS A 188 4.60 1.06 21.98
N GLY A 189 5.01 -0.21 21.82
CA GLY A 189 4.80 -1.27 22.82
C GLY A 189 3.48 -2.03 22.72
N SER A 190 2.46 -1.49 22.04
CA SER A 190 1.25 -2.26 21.71
C SER A 190 1.51 -3.14 20.49
N THR A 191 1.57 -4.45 20.70
CA THR A 191 1.67 -5.45 19.64
C THR A 191 0.34 -6.15 19.36
N ASP A 192 -0.65 -5.94 20.22
CA ASP A 192 -1.99 -6.50 20.08
C ASP A 192 -2.79 -5.77 19.01
N ALA A 193 -3.53 -6.54 18.22
CA ALA A 193 -4.44 -6.05 17.20
C ALA A 193 -5.86 -6.46 17.56
N GLY A 194 -6.75 -5.49 17.65
CA GLY A 194 -8.17 -5.78 17.86
C GLY A 194 -8.73 -6.62 16.71
N GLU A 195 -9.63 -7.55 17.05
CA GLU A 195 -10.32 -8.36 16.05
C GLU A 195 -11.20 -7.48 15.14
N VAL A 196 -11.14 -7.78 13.84
CA VAL A 196 -12.00 -7.18 12.82
C VAL A 196 -12.82 -8.32 12.21
N GLY A 197 -14.12 -8.35 12.50
CA GLY A 197 -15.01 -9.40 12.00
C GLY A 197 -15.30 -9.29 10.50
N ASP A 198 -15.45 -8.07 9.98
CA ASP A 198 -15.69 -7.79 8.57
C ASP A 198 -14.77 -6.66 8.09
N TRP A 199 -13.87 -6.96 7.16
CA TRP A 199 -12.91 -6.00 6.60
C TRP A 199 -13.54 -4.98 5.64
N LEU A 200 -14.76 -5.24 5.14
CA LEU A 200 -15.56 -4.27 4.38
C LEU A 200 -16.35 -3.34 5.30
N ARG A 201 -16.71 -3.80 6.51
CA ARG A 201 -17.38 -3.01 7.56
C ARG A 201 -16.58 -3.01 8.89
N PRO A 202 -15.32 -2.52 8.90
CA PRO A 202 -14.43 -2.67 10.05
C PRO A 202 -14.87 -1.87 11.30
N LEU A 203 -15.83 -0.96 11.15
CA LEU A 203 -16.35 -0.13 12.24
C LEU A 203 -17.78 -0.51 12.64
N ALA A 204 -18.28 -1.68 12.23
CA ALA A 204 -19.59 -2.17 12.62
C ALA A 204 -19.79 -2.13 14.14
N GLY A 205 -20.90 -1.54 14.58
CA GLY A 205 -21.23 -1.40 16.00
C GLY A 205 -20.44 -0.34 16.77
N ARG A 206 -19.56 0.43 16.10
CA ARG A 206 -18.85 1.57 16.70
C ARG A 206 -19.64 2.86 16.55
N VAL A 207 -19.46 3.78 17.50
CA VAL A 207 -19.97 5.15 17.46
C VAL A 207 -18.79 6.10 17.25
N ALA A 208 -18.88 7.00 16.28
CA ALA A 208 -17.80 7.92 15.93
C ALA A 208 -18.28 9.37 15.89
N MET A 209 -17.66 10.25 16.66
CA MET A 209 -17.97 11.68 16.66
C MET A 209 -17.08 12.43 15.67
N VAL A 210 -17.67 13.13 14.71
CA VAL A 210 -16.93 13.97 13.74
C VAL A 210 -17.26 15.44 13.97
N THR A 211 -16.25 16.22 14.38
CA THR A 211 -16.39 17.67 14.51
C THR A 211 -16.31 18.34 13.14
N GLY A 212 -17.07 19.43 12.93
CA GLY A 212 -17.07 20.14 11.64
C GLY A 212 -17.62 19.33 10.45
N ALA A 213 -18.52 18.38 10.69
CA ALA A 213 -19.03 17.44 9.69
C ALA A 213 -20.00 18.03 8.65
N SER A 214 -20.29 19.34 8.68
CA SER A 214 -21.34 19.95 7.85
C SER A 214 -20.98 20.10 6.37
N ARG A 215 -19.68 20.03 6.01
CA ARG A 215 -19.20 20.13 4.62
C ARG A 215 -17.74 19.69 4.49
N GLY A 216 -17.26 19.57 3.25
CA GLY A 216 -15.83 19.41 2.95
C GLY A 216 -15.25 18.11 3.50
N ILE A 217 -14.04 18.17 4.06
CA ILE A 217 -13.34 16.97 4.56
C ILE A 217 -14.11 16.32 5.73
N GLY A 218 -14.67 17.11 6.66
CA GLY A 218 -15.43 16.59 7.80
C GLY A 218 -16.64 15.76 7.35
N GLU A 219 -17.38 16.26 6.35
CA GLU A 219 -18.49 15.52 5.75
C GLU A 219 -18.01 14.21 5.08
N GLN A 220 -16.89 14.24 4.37
CA GLN A 220 -16.35 13.04 3.73
C GLN A 220 -15.84 12.01 4.77
N ILE A 221 -15.27 12.46 5.88
CA ILE A 221 -14.91 11.59 7.01
C ILE A 221 -16.17 10.90 7.54
N ALA A 222 -17.24 11.67 7.82
CA ALA A 222 -18.49 11.11 8.31
C ALA A 222 -19.08 10.06 7.34
N ARG A 223 -19.07 10.34 6.03
CA ARG A 223 -19.51 9.39 5.00
C ARG A 223 -18.67 8.12 4.96
N VAL A 224 -17.34 8.22 5.07
CA VAL A 224 -16.44 7.06 5.07
C VAL A 224 -16.62 6.22 6.34
N LEU A 225 -16.71 6.85 7.52
CA LEU A 225 -16.93 6.14 8.78
C LEU A 225 -18.28 5.41 8.77
N HIS A 226 -19.33 6.04 8.26
CA HIS A 226 -20.64 5.42 8.11
C HIS A 226 -20.62 4.26 7.11
N ARG A 227 -19.98 4.43 5.94
CA ARG A 227 -19.76 3.36 4.96
C ARG A 227 -19.05 2.17 5.61
N ASP A 228 -18.06 2.41 6.45
CA ASP A 228 -17.31 1.35 7.13
C ASP A 228 -18.06 0.74 8.34
N GLY A 229 -19.31 1.16 8.60
CA GLY A 229 -20.23 0.53 9.56
C GLY A 229 -20.45 1.29 10.87
N ALA A 230 -19.84 2.47 11.05
CA ALA A 230 -20.04 3.27 12.25
C ALA A 230 -21.39 3.99 12.27
N THR A 231 -21.92 4.21 13.48
CA THR A 231 -22.92 5.26 13.72
C THR A 231 -22.17 6.57 13.93
N VAL A 232 -22.44 7.57 13.09
CA VAL A 232 -21.74 8.87 13.07
C VAL A 232 -22.66 9.98 13.55
#